data_AF-A0A7K2C475-F1
#
_entry.id   AF-A0A7K2C475-F1
#
_cell.length_a   1.000
_cell.length_b   1.000
_cell.length_c   1.000
_cell.angle_alpha   90.00
_cell.angle_beta   90.00
_cell.angle_gamma   90.00
#
_symmetry.space_group_name_H-M   'P 1'
#
loop_
_entity.id
_entity.type
_entity.pdbx_description
1 polymer ?
#
loop_
_entity_poly.entity_id
_entity_poly.type
_entity_poly.pdbx_seq_one_letter_code
_entity_poly.pdbx_strand_id
1 'polypeptide(L)'
;MNNLNELLRTRSQYELLRVVEREARELKLSVYAVGGFVRDAILGRPTVDLDFVVLGHGEGIRLAESVSRRLNGSMAHVYPKFGTAAVRSGDTVLEFVAARRESYRADSRKPIVEDGTLQDDLLRRDFTINTLAISLRGELPFGELIDTFGGLVDIDAGRIRTPRPAAATFADDPLRMIRAARFAAQLNFRVSINTRKAMRQEAQRIGIVSQERITDELHKIMESPKPSIGLRILEEVGLLREIIPELSALRGVDTVAGQRHKDNFFHTLQVVDNVVATASPDKYWLRWAALFHDIAKPRTKRFVSGTGWTFHGHEDRGARMVAKLFKKLRLPLDERMDYVRKLVALHHRPVALVDDEVTDSAIRRLLFDAGEDIEDLMTLVRADITSRNPNRVQRYLQAFDSVEKKFAEVEAKDHLRNFQPPLDGQEIMEVVGIKAGVAVGIIKDAVREAILDGKIPNEHAAAFALMTEIKDDALRRAKLYEEVVLPMRGDERRVAYALKQEIMGGDIPEDHQAALAHLMALKSRLLVV
;
A
#
# COMPACT_ATOMS: atom_id res chain seq x y z
N MET A 1 24.41 -22.70 22.30
CA MET A 1 24.93 -21.43 22.87
C MET A 1 24.03 -21.08 24.03
N ASN A 2 24.51 -21.21 25.27
CA ASN A 2 23.66 -20.99 26.46
C ASN A 2 23.76 -19.55 26.99
N ASN A 3 24.87 -18.85 26.72
CA ASN A 3 25.06 -17.47 27.12
C ASN A 3 25.32 -16.58 25.88
N LEU A 4 24.52 -15.52 25.74
CA LEU A 4 24.55 -14.58 24.61
C LEU A 4 25.33 -13.31 24.93
N ASN A 5 26.04 -13.22 26.05
CA ASN A 5 26.75 -11.99 26.45
C ASN A 5 27.74 -11.48 25.38
N GLU A 6 28.51 -12.37 24.75
CA GLU A 6 29.42 -11.99 23.67
C GLU A 6 28.68 -11.40 22.46
N LEU A 7 27.57 -12.05 22.07
CA LEU A 7 26.69 -11.55 21.01
C LEU A 7 26.10 -10.18 21.37
N LEU A 8 25.63 -10.01 22.60
CA LEU A 8 25.06 -8.75 23.07
C LEU A 8 26.07 -7.61 23.06
N ARG A 9 27.36 -7.86 23.39
CA ARG A 9 28.42 -6.83 23.35
C ARG A 9 28.63 -6.21 21.98
N THR A 10 28.29 -6.92 20.91
CA THR A 10 28.38 -6.40 19.54
C THR A 10 27.20 -5.50 19.16
N ARG A 11 26.19 -5.38 20.02
CA ARG A 11 24.97 -4.61 19.76
C ARG A 11 25.08 -3.21 20.33
N SER A 12 24.55 -2.23 19.60
CA SER A 12 24.49 -0.83 20.05
C SER A 12 23.69 -0.65 21.34
N GLN A 13 22.78 -1.58 21.64
CA GLN A 13 21.94 -1.56 22.83
C GLN A 13 22.61 -2.15 24.09
N TYR A 14 23.83 -2.67 24.01
CA TYR A 14 24.48 -3.37 25.14
C TYR A 14 24.53 -2.52 26.41
N GLU A 15 24.94 -1.26 26.29
CA GLU A 15 25.02 -0.34 27.44
C GLU A 15 23.65 -0.08 28.07
N LEU A 16 22.58 0.00 27.26
CA LEU A 16 21.21 0.13 27.76
C LEU A 16 20.79 -1.11 28.56
N LEU A 17 21.14 -2.32 28.10
CA LEU A 17 20.89 -3.56 28.85
C LEU A 17 21.64 -3.58 30.18
N ARG A 18 22.87 -3.06 30.21
CA ARG A 18 23.67 -2.96 31.45
C ARG A 18 23.10 -1.93 32.43
N VAL A 19 22.52 -0.84 31.93
CA VAL A 19 21.79 0.12 32.75
C VAL A 19 20.56 -0.53 33.38
N VAL A 20 19.75 -1.23 32.59
CA VAL A 20 18.57 -1.96 33.09
C VAL A 20 18.97 -3.00 34.13
N GLU A 21 20.03 -3.76 33.89
CA GLU A 21 20.57 -4.74 34.83
C GLU A 21 20.97 -4.11 36.18
N ARG A 22 21.65 -2.96 36.15
CA ARG A 22 22.05 -2.22 37.35
C ARG A 22 20.85 -1.73 38.15
N GLU A 23 19.89 -1.11 37.48
CA GLU A 23 18.66 -0.63 38.13
C GLU A 23 17.85 -1.79 38.72
N ALA A 24 17.72 -2.88 37.97
CA ALA A 24 17.07 -4.08 38.44
C ALA A 24 17.72 -4.56 39.75
N ARG A 25 19.06 -4.63 39.79
CA ARG A 25 19.85 -5.06 40.95
C ARG A 25 19.61 -4.17 42.18
N GLU A 26 19.70 -2.85 42.02
CA GLU A 26 19.43 -1.87 43.08
C GLU A 26 18.01 -2.03 43.64
N LEU A 27 17.03 -2.22 42.75
CA LEU A 27 15.63 -2.40 43.10
C LEU A 27 15.25 -3.82 43.54
N LYS A 28 16.18 -4.77 43.54
CA LYS A 28 15.92 -6.18 43.87
C LYS A 28 14.84 -6.87 42.99
N LEU A 29 14.60 -6.39 41.76
CA LEU A 29 13.66 -6.97 40.78
C LEU A 29 14.27 -7.98 39.81
N SER A 30 13.55 -9.06 39.48
CA SER A 30 13.93 -9.99 38.40
C SER A 30 13.45 -9.50 37.04
N VAL A 31 14.37 -9.43 36.06
CA VAL A 31 14.17 -8.77 34.76
C VAL A 31 14.80 -9.57 33.63
N TYR A 32 14.03 -9.73 32.56
CA TYR A 32 14.40 -10.47 31.37
C TYR A 32 14.17 -9.63 30.12
N ALA A 33 15.14 -9.58 29.21
CA ALA A 33 14.91 -9.09 27.85
C ALA A 33 14.22 -10.20 27.05
N VAL A 34 13.17 -9.91 26.29
CA VAL A 34 12.32 -10.94 25.67
C VAL A 34 11.95 -10.61 24.22
N GLY A 35 11.33 -11.57 23.54
CA GLY A 35 10.56 -11.28 22.33
C GLY A 35 11.40 -11.02 21.09
N GLY A 36 10.99 -9.99 20.32
CA GLY A 36 11.57 -9.69 19.01
C GLY A 36 13.05 -9.31 19.10
N PHE A 37 13.44 -8.60 20.15
CA PHE A 37 14.83 -8.22 20.41
C PHE A 37 15.76 -9.45 20.44
N VAL A 38 15.41 -10.47 21.24
CA VAL A 38 16.25 -11.66 21.42
C VAL A 38 16.37 -12.42 20.11
N ARG A 39 15.26 -12.60 19.40
CA ARG A 39 15.23 -13.24 18.08
C ARG A 39 16.13 -12.51 17.07
N ASP A 40 16.00 -11.20 16.98
CA ASP A 40 16.72 -10.39 15.99
C ASP A 40 18.21 -10.27 16.37
N ALA A 41 18.53 -10.28 17.67
CA ALA A 41 19.90 -10.40 18.15
C ALA A 41 20.54 -11.73 17.69
N ILE A 42 19.82 -12.85 17.75
CA ILE A 42 20.32 -14.15 17.28
C ILE A 42 20.45 -14.18 15.75
N LEU A 43 19.50 -13.56 15.03
CA LEU A 43 19.47 -13.52 13.57
C LEU A 43 20.41 -12.49 12.92
N GLY A 44 21.18 -11.73 13.70
CA GLY A 44 22.04 -10.69 13.12
C GLY A 44 21.29 -9.43 12.65
N ARG A 45 20.02 -9.25 13.00
CA ARG A 45 19.16 -8.16 12.51
C ARG A 45 19.23 -6.93 13.42
N PRO A 46 19.09 -5.70 12.88
CA PRO A 46 18.94 -4.50 13.70
C PRO A 46 17.53 -4.44 14.31
N THR A 47 17.43 -3.84 15.50
CA THR A 47 16.16 -3.55 16.17
C THR A 47 16.33 -2.28 16.99
N VAL A 48 15.27 -1.49 17.12
CA VAL A 48 15.23 -0.26 17.92
C VAL A 48 14.34 -0.41 19.15
N ASP A 49 13.59 -1.52 19.23
CA ASP A 49 12.69 -1.80 20.33
C ASP A 49 13.31 -2.87 21.24
N LEU A 50 13.34 -2.58 22.55
CA LEU A 50 13.80 -3.46 23.61
C LEU A 50 12.64 -3.78 24.55
N ASP A 51 12.18 -5.03 24.51
CA ASP A 51 11.10 -5.50 25.37
C ASP A 51 11.67 -6.16 26.63
N PHE A 52 11.20 -5.73 27.80
CA PHE A 52 11.56 -6.28 29.10
C PHE A 52 10.34 -6.81 29.83
N VAL A 53 10.48 -8.02 30.38
CA VAL A 53 9.53 -8.60 31.33
C VAL A 53 10.10 -8.48 32.73
N VAL A 54 9.33 -7.90 33.64
CA VAL A 54 9.65 -7.72 35.05
C VAL A 54 8.71 -8.59 35.88
N LEU A 55 9.27 -9.37 36.82
CA LEU A 55 8.45 -10.16 37.74
C LEU A 55 7.92 -9.28 38.88
N GLY A 56 6.62 -9.40 39.15
CA GLY A 56 5.92 -8.66 40.21
C GLY A 56 4.96 -7.59 39.66
N HIS A 57 3.80 -7.45 40.29
CA HIS A 57 2.76 -6.50 39.89
C HIS A 57 3.25 -5.06 40.07
N GLY A 58 3.12 -4.24 39.01
CA GLY A 58 3.51 -2.82 39.02
C GLY A 58 5.03 -2.58 38.97
N GLU A 59 5.85 -3.62 39.08
CA GLU A 59 7.31 -3.49 39.13
C GLU A 59 7.93 -3.09 37.78
N GLY A 60 7.24 -3.36 36.67
CA GLY A 60 7.62 -2.84 35.35
C GLY A 60 7.66 -1.31 35.29
N ILE A 61 6.69 -0.64 35.92
CA ILE A 61 6.61 0.83 35.98
C ILE A 61 7.73 1.36 36.88
N ARG A 62 7.90 0.76 38.06
CA ARG A 62 8.94 1.15 39.03
C ARG A 62 10.35 1.07 38.43
N LEU A 63 10.62 0.01 37.67
CA LEU A 63 11.89 -0.14 36.95
C LEU A 63 12.05 0.91 35.86
N ALA A 64 11.00 1.14 35.05
CA ALA A 64 11.03 2.13 33.98
C ALA A 64 11.34 3.55 34.50
N GLU A 65 10.71 3.96 35.61
CA GLU A 65 10.97 5.26 36.26
C GLU A 65 12.41 5.40 36.74
N SER A 66 12.99 4.31 37.27
CA SER A 66 14.39 4.30 37.72
C SER A 66 15.38 4.37 36.54
N VAL A 67 15.13 3.59 35.49
CA VAL A 67 15.91 3.61 34.25
C VAL A 67 15.83 4.98 33.56
N SER A 68 14.65 5.58 33.46
CA SER A 68 14.45 6.92 32.90
C SER A 68 15.28 7.99 33.64
N ARG A 69 15.25 7.96 34.98
CA ARG A 69 16.06 8.87 35.81
C ARG A 69 17.55 8.70 35.56
N ARG A 70 18.06 7.47 35.41
CA ARG A 70 19.49 7.24 35.15
C ARG A 70 19.92 7.65 33.75
N LEU A 71 19.08 7.42 32.75
CA LEU A 71 19.40 7.69 31.35
C LEU A 71 19.20 9.17 30.97
N ASN A 72 18.72 10.02 31.88
CA ASN A 72 18.20 11.36 31.57
C ASN A 72 17.20 11.35 30.39
N GLY A 73 16.54 10.20 30.17
CA GLY A 73 15.62 9.99 29.05
C GLY A 73 14.20 10.39 29.45
N SER A 74 13.42 10.92 28.52
CA SER A 74 12.00 11.20 28.77
C SER A 74 11.22 9.89 28.94
N MET A 75 10.43 9.82 30.01
CA MET A 75 9.42 8.76 30.15
C MET A 75 8.37 8.98 29.06
N ALA A 76 8.26 8.02 28.15
CA ALA A 76 7.44 8.19 26.95
C ALA A 76 5.96 8.02 27.29
N HIS A 77 5.59 6.89 27.90
CA HIS A 77 4.20 6.58 28.25
C HIS A 77 4.14 5.60 29.43
N VAL A 78 3.21 5.83 30.36
CA VAL A 78 2.85 4.87 31.42
C VAL A 78 1.40 4.46 31.21
N TYR A 79 1.16 3.15 31.20
CA TYR A 79 -0.17 2.54 31.12
C TYR A 79 -0.44 1.73 32.39
N PRO A 80 -0.88 2.38 33.50
CA PRO A 80 -1.04 1.72 34.79
C PRO A 80 -1.96 0.49 34.75
N LYS A 81 -3.03 0.55 33.93
CA LYS A 81 -3.99 -0.55 33.77
C LYS A 81 -3.40 -1.82 33.16
N PHE A 82 -2.29 -1.72 32.43
CA PHE A 82 -1.66 -2.86 31.77
C PHE A 82 -0.30 -3.22 32.39
N GLY A 83 0.12 -2.48 33.43
CA GLY A 83 1.43 -2.65 34.06
C GLY A 83 2.59 -2.42 33.07
N THR A 84 2.40 -1.51 32.10
CA THR A 84 3.38 -1.24 31.03
C THR A 84 3.89 0.19 31.11
N ALA A 85 5.19 0.38 30.92
CA ALA A 85 5.82 1.68 30.80
C ALA A 85 6.87 1.66 29.69
N ALA A 86 7.03 2.77 28.97
CA ALA A 86 8.03 2.93 27.91
C ALA A 86 8.97 4.10 28.22
N VAL A 87 10.27 3.88 28.05
CA VAL A 87 11.32 4.89 28.21
C VAL A 87 12.02 5.08 26.86
N ARG A 88 12.19 6.33 26.43
CA ARG A 88 12.90 6.62 25.19
C ARG A 88 14.33 7.07 25.47
N SER A 89 15.29 6.49 24.76
CA SER A 89 16.71 6.88 24.80
C SER A 89 17.21 7.00 23.36
N GLY A 90 17.28 8.24 22.87
CA GLY A 90 17.53 8.52 21.44
C GLY A 90 16.45 7.89 20.55
N ASP A 91 16.89 7.04 19.62
CA ASP A 91 16.03 6.27 18.72
C ASP A 91 15.59 4.92 19.28
N THR A 92 16.10 4.52 20.44
CA THR A 92 15.73 3.24 21.08
C THR A 92 14.57 3.43 22.05
N VAL A 93 13.58 2.54 21.96
CA VAL A 93 12.45 2.47 22.88
C VAL A 93 12.61 1.26 23.79
N LEU A 94 12.58 1.50 25.10
CA LEU A 94 12.64 0.47 26.14
C LEU A 94 11.24 0.27 26.70
N GLU A 95 10.60 -0.86 26.42
CA GLU A 95 9.28 -1.22 26.94
C GLU A 95 9.39 -2.19 28.11
N PHE A 96 8.80 -1.83 29.25
CA PHE A 96 8.79 -2.62 30.47
C PHE A 96 7.38 -3.10 30.74
N VAL A 97 7.20 -4.41 30.83
CA VAL A 97 5.91 -5.06 31.05
C VAL A 97 6.00 -5.99 32.25
N ALA A 98 5.02 -5.94 33.14
CA ALA A 98 4.88 -6.93 34.21
C ALA A 98 4.53 -8.32 33.63
N ALA A 99 5.15 -9.37 34.14
CA ALA A 99 4.82 -10.75 33.75
C ALA A 99 3.35 -11.06 34.08
N ARG A 100 2.64 -11.60 33.10
CA ARG A 100 1.19 -11.79 33.21
C ARG A 100 0.69 -13.04 32.52
N ARG A 101 -0.40 -13.58 33.06
CA ARG A 101 -1.21 -14.63 32.47
C ARG A 101 -2.43 -14.01 31.81
N GLU A 102 -2.83 -14.55 30.66
CA GLU A 102 -3.99 -14.09 29.91
C GLU A 102 -5.00 -15.23 29.73
N SER A 103 -6.28 -14.92 29.93
CA SER A 103 -7.40 -15.80 29.57
C SER A 103 -8.38 -15.08 28.64
N TYR A 104 -9.01 -15.83 27.74
CA TYR A 104 -9.82 -15.27 26.64
C TYR A 104 -11.24 -15.82 26.67
N ARG A 105 -12.22 -14.96 26.34
CA ARG A 105 -13.59 -15.37 26.08
C ARG A 105 -13.77 -15.60 24.59
N ALA A 106 -14.59 -16.58 24.22
CA ALA A 106 -14.77 -16.98 22.83
C ALA A 106 -15.32 -15.85 21.92
N ASP A 107 -16.04 -14.88 22.50
CA ASP A 107 -16.68 -13.76 21.81
C ASP A 107 -15.84 -12.46 21.84
N SER A 108 -14.69 -12.44 22.52
CA SER A 108 -13.91 -11.22 22.75
C SER A 108 -12.44 -11.39 22.41
N ARG A 109 -11.88 -10.39 21.71
CA ARG A 109 -10.43 -10.27 21.51
C ARG A 109 -9.70 -9.70 22.73
N LYS A 110 -10.39 -9.17 23.74
CA LYS A 110 -9.73 -8.59 24.93
C LYS A 110 -9.52 -9.67 26.00
N PRO A 111 -8.27 -9.92 26.44
CA PRO A 111 -8.02 -10.88 27.52
C PRO A 111 -8.44 -10.33 28.88
N ILE A 112 -8.70 -11.24 29.81
CA ILE A 112 -8.61 -11.00 31.25
C ILE A 112 -7.15 -11.25 31.66
N VAL A 113 -6.56 -10.30 32.39
CA VAL A 113 -5.13 -10.26 32.73
C VAL A 113 -4.96 -10.49 34.23
N GLU A 114 -4.04 -11.39 34.58
CA GLU A 114 -3.66 -11.73 35.96
C GLU A 114 -2.13 -11.74 36.09
N ASP A 115 -1.61 -11.64 37.31
CA ASP A 115 -0.17 -11.81 37.56
C ASP A 115 0.30 -13.21 37.15
N GLY A 116 1.48 -13.28 36.54
CA GLY A 116 2.02 -14.52 35.99
C GLY A 116 3.51 -14.67 36.19
N THR A 117 3.99 -15.89 35.97
CA THR A 117 5.42 -16.20 35.91
C THR A 117 6.01 -15.76 34.56
N LEU A 118 7.36 -15.77 34.44
CA LEU A 118 8.01 -15.62 33.14
C LEU A 118 7.50 -16.66 32.14
N GLN A 119 7.30 -17.91 32.58
CA GLN A 119 6.81 -18.98 31.73
C GLN A 119 5.39 -18.70 31.22
N ASP A 120 4.50 -18.16 32.07
CA ASP A 120 3.16 -17.74 31.66
C ASP A 120 3.22 -16.63 30.59
N ASP A 121 4.10 -15.64 30.78
CA ASP A 121 4.29 -14.55 29.81
C ASP A 121 4.82 -15.03 28.47
N LEU A 122 5.78 -15.96 28.48
CA LEU A 122 6.34 -16.54 27.26
C LEU A 122 5.31 -17.44 26.56
N LEU A 123 4.52 -18.22 27.31
CA LEU A 123 3.51 -19.14 26.78
C LEU A 123 2.35 -18.41 26.08
N ARG A 124 2.00 -17.20 26.53
CA ARG A 124 0.94 -16.39 25.91
C ARG A 124 1.37 -15.75 24.58
N ARG A 125 2.65 -15.74 24.21
CA ARG A 125 3.14 -15.12 22.96
C ARG A 125 2.72 -15.89 21.71
N ASP A 126 2.97 -15.28 20.56
CA ASP A 126 2.47 -15.77 19.28
C ASP A 126 3.25 -16.99 18.75
N PHE A 127 4.57 -16.90 18.70
CA PHE A 127 5.44 -17.93 18.12
C PHE A 127 6.65 -18.23 18.99
N THR A 128 7.15 -19.47 18.91
CA THR A 128 8.31 -19.97 19.67
C THR A 128 9.57 -19.13 19.45
N ILE A 129 9.78 -18.65 18.23
CA ILE A 129 10.88 -17.72 17.91
C ILE A 129 10.79 -16.40 18.69
N ASN A 130 9.61 -16.04 19.21
CA ASN A 130 9.36 -14.86 20.04
C ASN A 130 9.19 -15.20 21.52
N THR A 131 9.37 -16.46 21.93
CA THR A 131 9.35 -16.88 23.34
C THR A 131 10.75 -16.99 23.94
N LEU A 132 11.76 -16.49 23.24
CA LEU A 132 13.13 -16.45 23.75
C LEU A 132 13.27 -15.30 24.75
N ALA A 133 14.02 -15.55 25.82
CA ALA A 133 14.30 -14.57 26.85
C ALA A 133 15.78 -14.61 27.24
N ILE A 134 16.34 -13.48 27.63
CA ILE A 134 17.70 -13.36 28.17
C ILE A 134 17.59 -12.85 29.60
N SER A 135 18.21 -13.54 30.54
CA SER A 135 18.34 -13.05 31.91
C SER A 135 19.21 -11.80 31.92
N LEU A 136 18.66 -10.68 32.38
CA LEU A 136 19.47 -9.50 32.71
C LEU A 136 19.85 -9.56 34.19
N ARG A 137 18.84 -9.85 35.02
CA ARG A 137 19.03 -10.20 36.41
C ARG A 137 17.90 -11.12 36.86
N GLY A 138 18.27 -12.21 37.51
CA GLY A 138 17.34 -13.21 38.04
C GLY A 138 18.13 -14.32 38.71
N GLU A 139 17.62 -15.55 38.65
CA GLU A 139 18.34 -16.74 39.12
C GLU A 139 19.55 -17.08 38.24
N LEU A 140 19.50 -16.70 36.96
CA LEU A 140 20.56 -16.97 35.98
C LEU A 140 21.46 -15.74 35.76
N PRO A 141 22.74 -15.95 35.41
CA PRO A 141 23.67 -14.86 35.09
C PRO A 141 23.18 -13.96 33.96
N PHE A 142 23.71 -12.73 33.92
CA PHE A 142 23.47 -11.82 32.80
C PHE A 142 23.86 -12.47 31.47
N GLY A 143 22.98 -12.36 30.47
CA GLY A 143 23.21 -12.89 29.12
C GLY A 143 22.80 -14.35 28.96
N GLU A 144 22.39 -15.05 30.02
CA GLU A 144 21.94 -16.44 29.91
C GLU A 144 20.61 -16.51 29.15
N LEU A 145 20.56 -17.38 28.14
CA LEU A 145 19.39 -17.59 27.30
C LEU A 145 18.42 -18.58 27.95
N ILE A 146 17.14 -18.22 27.95
CA ILE A 146 16.03 -19.05 28.39
C ILE A 146 15.20 -19.38 27.15
N ASP A 147 15.20 -20.67 26.78
CA ASP A 147 14.40 -21.21 25.68
C ASP A 147 13.54 -22.40 26.14
N THR A 148 12.38 -22.10 26.71
CA THR A 148 11.47 -23.12 27.25
C THR A 148 10.69 -23.85 26.15
N PHE A 149 10.53 -23.25 24.96
CA PHE A 149 9.59 -23.74 23.94
C PHE A 149 10.25 -24.15 22.62
N GLY A 150 11.58 -24.16 22.55
CA GLY A 150 12.35 -24.57 21.37
C GLY A 150 12.40 -23.51 20.27
N GLY A 151 12.46 -22.23 20.66
CA GLY A 151 12.60 -21.10 19.74
C GLY A 151 13.90 -21.14 18.95
N LEU A 152 15.02 -21.57 19.54
CA LEU A 152 16.30 -21.72 18.83
C LEU A 152 16.21 -22.77 17.72
N VAL A 153 15.59 -23.92 18.03
CA VAL A 153 15.40 -25.01 17.06
C VAL A 153 14.52 -24.55 15.90
N ASP A 154 13.50 -23.73 16.19
CA ASP A 154 12.64 -23.17 15.16
C ASP A 154 13.32 -22.04 14.36
N ILE A 155 14.21 -21.25 14.95
CA ILE A 155 15.05 -20.28 14.23
C ILE A 155 15.99 -21.00 13.25
N ASP A 156 16.72 -22.01 13.74
CA ASP A 156 17.66 -22.80 12.93
C ASP A 156 16.95 -23.51 11.76
N ALA A 157 15.76 -24.08 12.04
CA ALA A 157 14.94 -24.72 11.02
C ALA A 157 14.16 -23.73 10.12
N GLY A 158 14.26 -22.42 10.35
CA GLY A 158 13.49 -21.40 9.63
C GLY A 158 11.98 -21.62 9.71
N ARG A 159 11.44 -21.89 10.90
CA ARG A 159 10.07 -22.34 11.14
C ARG A 159 9.26 -21.37 11.99
N ILE A 160 8.03 -21.07 11.56
CA ILE A 160 7.02 -20.37 12.37
C ILE A 160 6.11 -21.41 13.03
N ARG A 161 6.20 -21.54 14.36
CA ARG A 161 5.42 -22.46 15.18
C ARG A 161 4.90 -21.75 16.44
N THR A 162 3.70 -22.10 16.89
CA THR A 162 3.10 -21.56 18.12
C THR A 162 3.64 -22.31 19.36
N PRO A 163 3.82 -21.66 20.52
CA PRO A 163 4.28 -22.32 21.74
C PRO A 163 3.21 -23.26 22.34
N ARG A 164 1.93 -22.91 22.15
CA ARG A 164 0.76 -23.71 22.50
C ARG A 164 0.18 -24.42 21.26
N PRO A 165 -0.77 -25.36 21.42
CA PRO A 165 -1.57 -25.86 20.30
C PRO A 165 -2.09 -24.70 19.44
N ALA A 166 -1.89 -24.79 18.13
CA ALA A 166 -2.11 -23.67 17.23
C ALA A 166 -3.58 -23.23 17.18
N ALA A 167 -4.52 -24.18 17.25
CA ALA A 167 -5.95 -23.87 17.30
C ALA A 167 -6.31 -23.00 18.51
N ALA A 168 -5.82 -23.33 19.71
CA ALA A 168 -6.03 -22.52 20.90
C ALA A 168 -5.38 -21.13 20.77
N THR A 169 -4.17 -21.06 20.21
CA THR A 169 -3.47 -19.79 19.98
C THR A 169 -4.27 -18.83 19.08
N PHE A 170 -4.88 -19.35 18.02
CA PHE A 170 -5.67 -18.55 17.07
C PHE A 170 -7.10 -18.31 17.54
N ALA A 171 -7.66 -19.21 18.34
CA ALA A 171 -8.92 -18.99 19.05
C ALA A 171 -8.79 -17.84 20.07
N ASP A 172 -7.65 -17.74 20.77
CA ASP A 172 -7.41 -16.64 21.69
C ASP A 172 -7.20 -15.31 20.93
N ASP A 173 -6.38 -15.32 19.88
CA ASP A 173 -6.03 -14.13 19.09
C ASP A 173 -5.93 -14.44 17.58
N PRO A 174 -7.02 -14.23 16.81
CA PRO A 174 -7.04 -14.52 15.39
C PRO A 174 -6.04 -13.69 14.57
N LEU A 175 -5.63 -12.51 15.05
CA LEU A 175 -4.64 -11.67 14.37
C LEU A 175 -3.29 -12.38 14.23
N ARG A 176 -2.98 -13.33 15.13
CA ARG A 176 -1.75 -14.13 15.06
C ARG A 176 -1.65 -14.93 13.76
N MET A 177 -2.76 -15.25 13.10
CA MET A 177 -2.68 -15.91 11.79
C MET A 177 -2.07 -14.99 10.72
N ILE A 178 -2.41 -13.70 10.72
CA ILE A 178 -1.80 -12.72 9.81
C ILE A 178 -0.34 -12.47 10.22
N ARG A 179 -0.06 -12.42 11.52
CA ARG A 179 1.32 -12.31 12.02
C ARG A 179 2.20 -13.49 11.60
N ALA A 180 1.65 -14.71 11.53
CA ALA A 180 2.38 -15.88 11.02
C ALA A 180 2.83 -15.66 9.57
N ALA A 181 1.93 -15.14 8.72
CA ALA A 181 2.24 -14.79 7.34
C ALA A 181 3.25 -13.63 7.25
N ARG A 182 3.11 -12.61 8.11
CA ARG A 182 4.08 -11.50 8.23
C ARG A 182 5.47 -12.00 8.58
N PHE A 183 5.63 -12.76 9.65
CA PHE A 183 6.95 -13.24 10.06
C PHE A 183 7.56 -14.19 9.02
N ALA A 184 6.75 -15.03 8.37
CA ALA A 184 7.21 -15.84 7.25
C ALA A 184 7.78 -14.96 6.11
N ALA A 185 7.12 -13.85 5.77
CA ALA A 185 7.60 -12.93 4.74
C ALA A 185 8.84 -12.12 5.17
N GLN A 186 8.88 -11.64 6.42
CA GLN A 186 9.98 -10.81 6.94
C GLN A 186 11.27 -11.59 7.21
N LEU A 187 11.14 -12.85 7.64
CA LEU A 187 12.27 -13.71 8.03
C LEU A 187 12.61 -14.76 6.96
N ASN A 188 11.81 -14.87 5.90
CA ASN A 188 11.88 -15.95 4.91
C ASN A 188 11.75 -17.35 5.55
N PHE A 189 10.88 -17.47 6.55
CA PHE A 189 10.62 -18.70 7.29
C PHE A 189 9.37 -19.42 6.75
N ARG A 190 9.22 -20.70 7.09
CA ARG A 190 8.07 -21.54 6.72
C ARG A 190 7.14 -21.73 7.91
N VAL A 191 5.84 -21.51 7.70
CA VAL A 191 4.83 -21.85 8.70
C VAL A 191 4.72 -23.37 8.84
N SER A 192 4.80 -23.87 10.07
CA SER A 192 4.71 -25.31 10.36
C SER A 192 3.38 -25.91 9.86
N ILE A 193 3.37 -27.20 9.53
CA ILE A 193 2.18 -27.89 8.99
C ILE A 193 0.99 -27.77 9.96
N ASN A 194 1.23 -27.99 11.27
CA ASN A 194 0.19 -27.91 12.29
C ASN A 194 -0.34 -26.48 12.45
N THR A 195 0.55 -25.49 12.46
CA THR A 195 0.17 -24.07 12.51
C THR A 195 -0.67 -23.69 11.29
N ARG A 196 -0.24 -24.09 10.09
CA ARG A 196 -0.97 -23.83 8.84
C ARG A 196 -2.34 -24.50 8.79
N LYS A 197 -2.45 -25.74 9.30
CA LYS A 197 -3.73 -26.45 9.42
C LYS A 197 -4.70 -25.68 10.32
N ALA A 198 -4.23 -25.24 11.49
CA ALA A 198 -5.04 -24.46 12.42
C ALA A 198 -5.43 -23.10 11.83
N MET A 199 -4.53 -22.41 11.10
CA MET A 199 -4.87 -21.16 10.40
C MET A 199 -6.05 -21.34 9.45
N ARG A 200 -6.12 -22.47 8.72
CA ARG A 200 -7.24 -22.75 7.82
C ARG A 200 -8.54 -23.05 8.56
N GLN A 201 -8.47 -23.75 9.69
CA GLN A 201 -9.64 -24.07 10.51
C GLN A 201 -10.23 -22.83 11.19
N GLU A 202 -9.37 -21.92 11.62
CA GLU A 202 -9.75 -20.73 12.40
C GLU A 202 -9.92 -19.47 11.54
N ALA A 203 -9.78 -19.55 10.21
CA ALA A 203 -9.72 -18.41 9.31
C ALA A 203 -10.90 -17.43 9.48
N GLN A 204 -12.12 -17.95 9.64
CA GLN A 204 -13.34 -17.14 9.82
C GLN A 204 -13.33 -16.29 11.11
N ARG A 205 -12.58 -16.71 12.14
CA ARG A 205 -12.46 -15.94 13.39
C ARG A 205 -11.71 -14.63 13.18
N ILE A 206 -11.09 -14.40 12.02
CA ILE A 206 -10.51 -13.08 11.72
C ILE A 206 -11.58 -11.96 11.77
N GLY A 207 -12.86 -12.29 11.56
CA GLY A 207 -13.97 -11.32 11.61
C GLY A 207 -14.18 -10.62 12.96
N ILE A 208 -13.66 -11.16 14.07
CA ILE A 208 -13.72 -10.48 15.39
C ILE A 208 -12.58 -9.48 15.60
N VAL A 209 -11.62 -9.40 14.68
CA VAL A 209 -10.48 -8.48 14.75
C VAL A 209 -10.82 -7.20 14.00
N SER A 210 -10.48 -6.06 14.59
CA SER A 210 -10.72 -4.77 13.93
C SER A 210 -9.89 -4.65 12.64
N GLN A 211 -10.47 -3.96 11.67
CA GLN A 211 -9.86 -3.83 10.35
C GLN A 211 -8.53 -3.08 10.41
N GLU A 212 -8.38 -2.10 11.29
CA GLU A 212 -7.14 -1.33 11.47
C GLU A 212 -5.97 -2.25 11.85
N ARG A 213 -6.19 -3.18 12.79
CA ARG A 213 -5.15 -4.15 13.20
C ARG A 213 -4.80 -5.14 12.10
N ILE A 214 -5.79 -5.56 11.32
CA ILE A 214 -5.57 -6.41 10.13
C ILE A 214 -4.70 -5.65 9.13
N THR A 215 -5.05 -4.39 8.87
CA THR A 215 -4.35 -3.52 7.92
C THR A 215 -2.92 -3.23 8.35
N ASP A 216 -2.66 -3.02 9.64
CA ASP A 216 -1.30 -2.84 10.15
C ASP A 216 -0.41 -4.05 9.85
N GLU A 217 -0.93 -5.27 10.04
CA GLU A 217 -0.19 -6.49 9.76
C GLU A 217 -0.04 -6.73 8.25
N LEU A 218 -1.04 -6.39 7.43
CA LEU A 218 -0.93 -6.40 5.96
C LEU A 218 0.11 -5.39 5.47
N HIS A 219 0.14 -4.18 6.02
CA HIS A 219 1.13 -3.17 5.67
C HIS A 219 2.54 -3.68 5.94
N LYS A 220 2.77 -4.29 7.11
CA LYS A 220 4.07 -4.90 7.45
C LYS A 220 4.43 -6.11 6.58
N ILE A 221 3.45 -6.82 6.00
CA ILE A 221 3.71 -7.82 4.95
C ILE A 221 4.21 -7.13 3.68
N MET A 222 3.56 -6.03 3.26
CA MET A 222 3.96 -5.26 2.09
C MET A 222 5.34 -4.62 2.24
N GLU A 223 5.75 -4.24 3.45
CA GLU A 223 7.09 -3.73 3.77
C GLU A 223 8.18 -4.80 3.76
N SER A 224 7.82 -6.08 3.86
CA SER A 224 8.81 -7.16 3.94
C SER A 224 9.66 -7.29 2.66
N PRO A 225 10.85 -7.93 2.74
CA PRO A 225 11.69 -8.16 1.56
C PRO A 225 11.04 -9.05 0.49
N LYS A 226 10.02 -9.85 0.87
CA LYS A 226 9.33 -10.74 -0.06
C LYS A 226 7.84 -10.88 0.28
N PRO A 227 7.01 -9.85 0.01
CA PRO A 227 5.60 -9.82 0.39
C PRO A 227 4.79 -11.01 -0.16
N SER A 228 5.19 -11.54 -1.32
CA SER A 228 4.54 -12.70 -1.95
C SER A 228 4.44 -13.91 -1.01
N ILE A 229 5.42 -14.12 -0.12
CA ILE A 229 5.39 -15.24 0.85
C ILE A 229 4.18 -15.10 1.76
N GLY A 230 3.98 -13.92 2.36
CA GLY A 230 2.89 -13.65 3.28
C GLY A 230 1.54 -13.71 2.58
N LEU A 231 1.40 -13.01 1.45
CA LEU A 231 0.16 -12.99 0.66
C LEU A 231 -0.25 -14.40 0.19
N ARG A 232 0.71 -15.21 -0.27
CA ARG A 232 0.45 -16.61 -0.65
C ARG A 232 -0.03 -17.43 0.53
N ILE A 233 0.58 -17.29 1.71
CA ILE A 233 0.13 -18.00 2.92
C ILE A 233 -1.31 -17.63 3.25
N LEU A 234 -1.66 -16.33 3.22
CA LEU A 234 -3.00 -15.85 3.52
C LEU A 234 -4.05 -16.41 2.54
N GLU A 235 -3.74 -16.51 1.24
CA GLU A 235 -4.61 -17.16 0.26
C GLU A 235 -4.74 -18.67 0.51
N GLU A 236 -3.62 -19.36 0.74
CA GLU A 236 -3.61 -20.82 0.94
C GLU A 236 -4.43 -21.26 2.15
N VAL A 237 -4.48 -20.45 3.21
CA VAL A 237 -5.30 -20.73 4.41
C VAL A 237 -6.71 -20.14 4.33
N GLY A 238 -7.04 -19.37 3.29
CA GLY A 238 -8.37 -18.80 3.08
C GLY A 238 -8.61 -17.43 3.75
N LEU A 239 -7.62 -16.85 4.43
CA LEU A 239 -7.76 -15.53 5.08
C LEU A 239 -7.93 -14.39 4.08
N LEU A 240 -7.33 -14.47 2.90
CA LEU A 240 -7.51 -13.42 1.88
C LEU A 240 -8.96 -13.30 1.43
N ARG A 241 -9.76 -14.38 1.45
CA ARG A 241 -11.18 -14.33 1.09
C ARG A 241 -12.00 -13.49 2.07
N GLU A 242 -11.65 -13.56 3.35
CA GLU A 242 -12.30 -12.80 4.41
C GLU A 242 -11.89 -11.32 4.37
N ILE A 243 -10.62 -11.04 4.08
CA ILE A 243 -10.05 -9.69 4.21
C ILE A 243 -10.14 -8.90 2.88
N ILE A 244 -9.63 -9.46 1.78
CA ILE A 244 -9.58 -8.85 0.44
C ILE A 244 -10.09 -9.85 -0.61
N PRO A 245 -11.40 -10.13 -0.66
CA PRO A 245 -11.99 -11.10 -1.58
C PRO A 245 -11.69 -10.76 -3.05
N GLU A 246 -11.55 -9.48 -3.40
CA GLU A 246 -11.14 -9.04 -4.73
C GLU A 246 -9.77 -9.59 -5.13
N LEU A 247 -8.82 -9.68 -4.20
CA LEU A 247 -7.49 -10.24 -4.46
C LEU A 247 -7.56 -11.76 -4.59
N SER A 248 -8.34 -12.43 -3.73
CA SER A 248 -8.55 -13.88 -3.84
C SER A 248 -9.23 -14.27 -5.16
N ALA A 249 -10.11 -13.42 -5.69
CA ALA A 249 -10.79 -13.63 -6.97
C ALA A 249 -9.85 -13.60 -8.20
N LEU A 250 -8.61 -13.13 -8.06
CA LEU A 250 -7.60 -13.23 -9.12
C LEU A 250 -7.08 -14.66 -9.30
N ARG A 251 -7.28 -15.52 -8.31
CA ARG A 251 -6.79 -16.90 -8.33
C ARG A 251 -7.63 -17.76 -9.26
N GLY A 252 -6.95 -18.63 -10.00
CA GLY A 252 -7.56 -19.62 -10.87
C GLY A 252 -7.20 -19.44 -12.33
N VAL A 253 -7.39 -20.51 -13.09
CA VAL A 253 -7.16 -20.55 -14.54
C VAL A 253 -8.36 -21.22 -15.19
N ASP A 254 -9.09 -20.47 -15.99
CA ASP A 254 -10.18 -21.01 -16.80
C ASP A 254 -9.64 -21.47 -18.16
N THR A 255 -10.20 -22.59 -18.63
CA THR A 255 -9.87 -23.18 -19.94
C THR A 255 -11.13 -23.21 -20.78
N VAL A 256 -11.14 -22.48 -21.90
CA VAL A 256 -12.24 -22.50 -22.88
C VAL A 256 -11.62 -22.71 -24.25
N ALA A 257 -12.14 -23.67 -25.01
CA ALA A 257 -11.64 -24.04 -26.35
C ALA A 257 -10.11 -24.28 -26.41
N GLY A 258 -9.55 -24.94 -25.38
CA GLY A 258 -8.11 -25.22 -25.30
C GLY A 258 -7.21 -24.02 -24.93
N GLN A 259 -7.77 -22.81 -24.81
CA GLN A 259 -7.04 -21.61 -24.43
C GLN A 259 -7.12 -21.35 -22.93
N ARG A 260 -5.94 -21.15 -22.32
CA ARG A 260 -5.75 -20.93 -20.88
C ARG A 260 -5.11 -19.56 -20.67
N HIS A 261 -5.53 -18.85 -19.63
CA HIS A 261 -4.82 -17.66 -19.17
C HIS A 261 -3.85 -18.01 -18.02
N LYS A 262 -2.92 -17.10 -17.69
CA LYS A 262 -2.07 -17.25 -16.50
C LYS A 262 -2.90 -17.06 -15.23
N ASP A 263 -2.45 -17.62 -14.11
CA ASP A 263 -3.08 -17.33 -12.82
C ASP A 263 -2.72 -15.89 -12.40
N ASN A 264 -3.73 -15.01 -12.40
CA ASN A 264 -3.52 -13.58 -12.18
C ASN A 264 -3.06 -13.30 -10.74
N PHE A 265 -3.45 -14.12 -9.76
CA PHE A 265 -3.02 -13.94 -8.38
C PHE A 265 -1.50 -14.13 -8.25
N PHE A 266 -0.96 -15.26 -8.75
CA PHE A 266 0.49 -15.50 -8.68
C PHE A 266 1.29 -14.52 -9.52
N HIS A 267 0.72 -14.06 -10.65
CA HIS A 267 1.29 -12.96 -11.42
C HIS A 267 1.41 -11.69 -10.58
N THR A 268 0.32 -11.22 -9.97
CA THR A 268 0.33 -10.04 -9.08
C THR A 268 1.36 -10.18 -7.96
N LEU A 269 1.49 -11.36 -7.34
CA LEU A 269 2.51 -11.59 -6.32
C LEU A 269 3.94 -11.42 -6.85
N GLN A 270 4.20 -11.87 -8.08
CA GLN A 270 5.50 -11.69 -8.74
C GLN A 270 5.77 -10.22 -9.02
N VAL A 271 4.78 -9.46 -9.49
CA VAL A 271 4.92 -8.02 -9.76
C VAL A 271 5.24 -7.25 -8.47
N VAL A 272 4.58 -7.58 -7.36
CA VAL A 272 4.88 -6.98 -6.05
C VAL A 272 6.33 -7.25 -5.64
N ASP A 273 6.81 -8.48 -5.74
CA ASP A 273 8.21 -8.81 -5.42
C ASP A 273 9.20 -8.14 -6.37
N ASN A 274 8.87 -8.01 -7.67
CA ASN A 274 9.70 -7.30 -8.64
C ASN A 274 9.84 -5.83 -8.28
N VAL A 275 8.75 -5.15 -7.88
CA VAL A 275 8.79 -3.77 -7.39
C VAL A 275 9.69 -3.65 -6.15
N VAL A 276 9.63 -4.60 -5.22
CA VAL A 276 10.54 -4.61 -4.04
C VAL A 276 12.01 -4.71 -4.47
N ALA A 277 12.31 -5.44 -5.55
CA ALA A 277 13.67 -5.61 -6.03
C ALA A 277 14.21 -4.40 -6.82
N THR A 278 13.33 -3.59 -7.42
CA THR A 278 13.73 -2.49 -8.32
C THR A 278 13.54 -1.10 -7.73
N ALA A 279 12.56 -0.91 -6.86
CA ALA A 279 12.24 0.39 -6.27
C ALA A 279 12.98 0.62 -4.94
N SER A 280 13.10 1.89 -4.55
CA SER A 280 13.64 2.25 -3.23
C SER A 280 12.78 1.64 -2.10
N PRO A 281 13.39 1.24 -0.97
CA PRO A 281 12.66 0.57 0.12
C PRO A 281 11.47 1.36 0.70
N ASP A 282 11.50 2.69 0.61
CA ASP A 282 10.49 3.63 1.08
C ASP A 282 9.30 3.82 0.13
N LYS A 283 9.32 3.22 -1.08
CA LYS A 283 8.22 3.27 -2.04
C LYS A 283 7.13 2.23 -1.73
N TYR A 284 6.61 2.23 -0.50
CA TYR A 284 5.62 1.23 -0.07
C TYR A 284 4.27 1.36 -0.77
N TRP A 285 3.83 2.56 -1.15
CA TRP A 285 2.60 2.75 -1.94
C TRP A 285 2.71 2.23 -3.36
N LEU A 286 3.91 2.22 -3.95
CA LEU A 286 4.14 1.57 -5.24
C LEU A 286 3.88 0.07 -5.17
N ARG A 287 4.21 -0.57 -4.03
CA ARG A 287 3.89 -1.98 -3.79
C ARG A 287 2.38 -2.22 -3.68
N TRP A 288 1.63 -1.26 -3.12
CA TRP A 288 0.16 -1.31 -3.11
C TRP A 288 -0.44 -1.10 -4.51
N ALA A 289 0.13 -0.21 -5.32
CA ALA A 289 -0.23 -0.08 -6.73
C ALA A 289 0.02 -1.39 -7.50
N ALA A 290 1.18 -2.03 -7.27
CA ALA A 290 1.48 -3.36 -7.80
C ALA A 290 0.49 -4.43 -7.33
N LEU A 291 0.03 -4.38 -6.07
CA LEU A 291 -0.99 -5.32 -5.58
C LEU A 291 -2.36 -5.12 -6.25
N PHE A 292 -2.68 -3.90 -6.66
CA PHE A 292 -4.00 -3.54 -7.18
C PHE A 292 -4.08 -3.34 -8.70
N HIS A 293 -2.97 -3.30 -9.44
CA HIS A 293 -2.98 -3.02 -10.88
C HIS A 293 -3.97 -3.90 -11.66
N ASP A 294 -4.01 -5.19 -11.30
CA ASP A 294 -4.83 -6.21 -11.95
C ASP A 294 -6.14 -6.54 -11.24
N ILE A 295 -6.49 -5.85 -10.15
CA ILE A 295 -7.55 -6.25 -9.21
C ILE A 295 -8.94 -6.39 -9.87
N ALA A 296 -9.16 -5.71 -11.00
CA ALA A 296 -10.42 -5.74 -11.74
C ALA A 296 -10.49 -6.81 -12.83
N LYS A 297 -9.38 -7.51 -13.18
CA LYS A 297 -9.38 -8.56 -14.22
C LYS A 297 -10.51 -9.58 -14.06
N PRO A 298 -10.86 -10.09 -12.85
CA PRO A 298 -11.95 -11.05 -12.71
C PRO A 298 -13.31 -10.48 -13.12
N ARG A 299 -13.53 -9.17 -12.97
CA ARG A 299 -14.78 -8.48 -13.32
C ARG A 299 -14.87 -8.04 -14.77
N THR A 300 -13.74 -7.95 -15.47
CA THR A 300 -13.67 -7.55 -16.89
C THR A 300 -13.35 -8.71 -17.83
N LYS A 301 -13.09 -9.90 -17.26
CA LYS A 301 -12.79 -11.12 -18.00
C LYS A 301 -13.90 -11.47 -18.99
N ARG A 302 -13.54 -11.60 -20.26
CA ARG A 302 -14.42 -12.06 -21.34
C ARG A 302 -13.68 -13.04 -22.25
N PHE A 303 -14.38 -14.02 -22.80
CA PHE A 303 -13.83 -14.88 -23.85
C PHE A 303 -14.35 -14.38 -25.20
N VAL A 304 -13.43 -14.07 -26.12
CA VAL A 304 -13.73 -13.65 -27.48
C VAL A 304 -13.27 -14.74 -28.43
N SER A 305 -14.16 -15.27 -29.26
CA SER A 305 -13.82 -16.30 -30.24
C SER A 305 -12.70 -15.80 -31.18
N GLY A 306 -11.69 -16.62 -31.45
CA GLY A 306 -10.52 -16.25 -32.26
C GLY A 306 -9.41 -15.53 -31.49
N THR A 307 -9.73 -14.61 -30.57
CA THR A 307 -8.75 -13.84 -29.79
C THR A 307 -8.39 -14.49 -28.46
N GLY A 308 -9.36 -15.14 -27.81
CA GLY A 308 -9.21 -15.78 -26.51
C GLY A 308 -9.70 -14.94 -25.33
N TRP A 309 -9.09 -15.15 -24.16
CA TRP A 309 -9.42 -14.41 -22.94
C TRP A 309 -8.91 -12.97 -23.01
N THR A 310 -9.82 -12.01 -22.81
CA THR A 310 -9.52 -10.57 -22.78
C THR A 310 -9.97 -9.95 -21.47
N PHE A 311 -9.34 -8.84 -21.10
CA PHE A 311 -9.56 -8.11 -19.85
C PHE A 311 -9.69 -6.60 -20.08
N HIS A 312 -10.23 -6.17 -21.22
CA HIS A 312 -10.31 -4.77 -21.62
C HIS A 312 -10.96 -3.88 -20.55
N GLY A 313 -10.35 -2.71 -20.26
CA GLY A 313 -10.87 -1.75 -19.29
C GLY A 313 -10.67 -2.13 -17.82
N HIS A 314 -9.78 -3.08 -17.52
CA HIS A 314 -9.48 -3.46 -16.13
C HIS A 314 -8.72 -2.37 -15.38
N GLU A 315 -7.90 -1.59 -16.06
CA GLU A 315 -7.22 -0.40 -15.57
C GLU A 315 -8.22 0.65 -15.06
N ASP A 316 -9.23 1.01 -15.87
CA ASP A 316 -10.29 1.94 -15.49
C ASP A 316 -11.15 1.42 -14.36
N ARG A 317 -11.57 0.15 -14.48
CA ARG A 317 -12.41 -0.49 -13.45
C ARG A 317 -11.64 -0.65 -12.15
N GLY A 318 -10.36 -0.99 -12.22
CA GLY A 318 -9.44 -1.14 -11.10
C GLY A 318 -9.24 0.18 -10.37
N ALA A 319 -8.96 1.26 -11.11
CA ALA A 319 -8.83 2.60 -10.55
C ALA A 319 -10.10 3.04 -9.79
N ARG A 320 -11.29 2.74 -10.32
CA ARG A 320 -12.57 3.00 -9.63
C ARG A 320 -12.79 2.13 -8.39
N MET A 321 -12.11 1.00 -8.27
CA MET A 321 -12.16 0.12 -7.10
C MET A 321 -11.24 0.59 -5.97
N VAL A 322 -10.13 1.29 -6.28
CA VAL A 322 -9.11 1.70 -5.29
C VAL A 322 -9.71 2.44 -4.09
N ALA A 323 -10.54 3.46 -4.32
CA ALA A 323 -11.13 4.23 -3.21
C ALA A 323 -12.00 3.37 -2.26
N LYS A 324 -12.72 2.38 -2.81
CA LYS A 324 -13.52 1.45 -2.01
C LYS A 324 -12.64 0.48 -1.23
N LEU A 325 -11.57 -0.01 -1.84
CA LEU A 325 -10.59 -0.89 -1.21
C LEU A 325 -9.85 -0.17 -0.07
N PHE A 326 -9.38 1.06 -0.30
CA PHE A 326 -8.75 1.89 0.72
C PHE A 326 -9.67 2.14 1.91
N LYS A 327 -10.92 2.54 1.65
CA LYS A 327 -11.92 2.73 2.70
C LYS A 327 -12.20 1.44 3.47
N LYS A 328 -12.37 0.31 2.76
CA LYS A 328 -12.60 -1.00 3.38
C LYS A 328 -11.42 -1.40 4.26
N LEU A 329 -10.19 -1.18 3.79
CA LEU A 329 -8.96 -1.52 4.51
C LEU A 329 -8.55 -0.46 5.52
N ARG A 330 -9.32 0.63 5.73
CA ARG A 330 -8.90 1.73 6.62
C ARG A 330 -7.51 2.30 6.26
N LEU A 331 -7.13 2.24 4.99
CA LEU A 331 -5.93 2.89 4.48
C LEU A 331 -6.15 4.41 4.39
N PRO A 332 -5.09 5.22 4.37
CA PRO A 332 -5.19 6.67 4.28
C PRO A 332 -5.93 7.15 3.02
N LEU A 333 -6.93 8.02 3.20
CA LEU A 333 -7.78 8.54 2.13
C LEU A 333 -7.32 9.93 1.64
N ASP A 334 -6.01 10.08 1.46
CA ASP A 334 -5.34 11.30 1.02
C ASP A 334 -4.57 11.07 -0.30
N GLU A 335 -3.57 11.89 -0.58
CA GLU A 335 -2.70 11.82 -1.76
C GLU A 335 -2.14 10.41 -2.03
N ARG A 336 -1.99 9.58 -0.99
CA ARG A 336 -1.51 8.19 -1.11
C ARG A 336 -2.50 7.30 -1.86
N MET A 337 -3.80 7.49 -1.61
CA MET A 337 -4.86 6.81 -2.35
C MET A 337 -4.90 7.29 -3.81
N ASP A 338 -4.74 8.59 -4.02
CA ASP A 338 -4.75 9.19 -5.36
C ASP A 338 -3.58 8.73 -6.20
N TYR A 339 -2.38 8.65 -5.60
CA TYR A 339 -1.18 8.04 -6.18
C TYR A 339 -1.44 6.60 -6.64
N VAL A 340 -1.93 5.73 -5.73
CA VAL A 340 -2.21 4.32 -6.08
C VAL A 340 -3.27 4.22 -7.18
N ARG A 341 -4.33 5.02 -7.09
CA ARG A 341 -5.40 5.07 -8.11
C ARG A 341 -4.86 5.50 -9.47
N LYS A 342 -3.98 6.52 -9.51
CA LYS A 342 -3.36 7.03 -10.73
C LYS A 342 -2.49 5.95 -11.39
N LEU A 343 -1.61 5.30 -10.63
CA LEU A 343 -0.77 4.24 -11.16
C LEU A 343 -1.59 3.05 -11.69
N VAL A 344 -2.62 2.63 -10.97
CA VAL A 344 -3.55 1.58 -11.45
C VAL A 344 -4.28 2.01 -12.72
N ALA A 345 -4.67 3.27 -12.86
CA ALA A 345 -5.32 3.75 -14.08
C ALA A 345 -4.37 3.78 -15.30
N LEU A 346 -3.10 4.13 -15.07
CA LEU A 346 -2.15 4.41 -16.16
C LEU A 346 -1.27 3.22 -16.56
N HIS A 347 -1.20 2.14 -15.78
CA HIS A 347 -0.21 1.07 -15.97
C HIS A 347 -0.20 0.40 -17.36
N HIS A 348 -1.29 0.41 -18.12
CA HIS A 348 -1.30 -0.15 -19.47
C HIS A 348 -0.76 0.82 -20.54
N ARG A 349 -0.75 2.13 -20.27
CA ARG A 349 -0.39 3.15 -21.29
C ARG A 349 1.06 3.06 -21.76
N PRO A 350 2.07 2.88 -20.89
CA PRO A 350 3.44 2.72 -21.34
C PRO A 350 3.64 1.49 -22.24
N VAL A 351 2.87 0.41 -22.02
CA VAL A 351 2.96 -0.82 -22.83
C VAL A 351 2.53 -0.55 -24.27
N ALA A 352 1.45 0.22 -24.47
CA ALA A 352 0.99 0.59 -25.81
C ALA A 352 2.03 1.41 -26.61
N LEU A 353 2.89 2.16 -25.93
CA LEU A 353 3.98 2.89 -26.58
C LEU A 353 5.10 1.98 -27.09
N VAL A 354 5.22 0.76 -26.58
CA VAL A 354 6.27 -0.17 -27.05
C VAL A 354 5.89 -0.85 -28.38
N ASP A 355 4.59 -1.09 -28.59
CA ASP A 355 4.10 -1.88 -29.71
C ASP A 355 3.83 -1.04 -30.98
N ASP A 356 3.60 0.27 -30.86
CA ASP A 356 3.30 1.20 -31.96
C ASP A 356 4.44 2.21 -32.24
N GLU A 357 4.42 2.88 -33.40
CA GLU A 357 5.26 4.07 -33.62
C GLU A 357 4.87 5.14 -32.60
N VAL A 358 5.69 5.30 -31.56
CA VAL A 358 5.48 6.25 -30.49
C VAL A 358 5.36 7.67 -31.05
N THR A 359 4.14 8.22 -30.99
CA THR A 359 3.90 9.63 -31.30
C THR A 359 4.24 10.50 -30.11
N ASP A 360 4.82 11.68 -30.37
CA ASP A 360 5.12 12.65 -29.32
C ASP A 360 3.86 13.04 -28.53
N SER A 361 2.70 13.11 -29.16
CA SER A 361 1.44 13.43 -28.45
C SER A 361 1.08 12.37 -27.40
N ALA A 362 1.27 11.07 -27.70
CA ALA A 362 1.03 10.02 -26.73
C ALA A 362 1.99 10.11 -25.53
N ILE A 363 3.24 10.48 -25.78
CA ILE A 363 4.23 10.78 -24.73
C ILE A 363 3.79 11.98 -23.89
N ARG A 364 3.46 13.11 -24.52
CA ARG A 364 3.05 14.35 -23.83
C ARG A 364 1.87 14.09 -22.91
N ARG A 365 0.83 13.41 -23.40
CA ARG A 365 -0.36 13.06 -22.61
C ARG A 365 0.00 12.19 -21.41
N LEU A 366 0.89 11.21 -21.58
CA LEU A 366 1.29 10.35 -20.48
C LEU A 366 2.17 11.09 -19.45
N LEU A 367 3.10 11.93 -19.88
CA LEU A 367 3.89 12.79 -19.00
C LEU A 367 3.01 13.73 -18.18
N PHE A 368 2.03 14.35 -18.84
CA PHE A 368 1.05 15.22 -18.19
C PHE A 368 0.18 14.46 -17.18
N ASP A 369 -0.38 13.31 -17.57
CA ASP A 369 -1.31 12.56 -16.70
C ASP A 369 -0.60 11.88 -15.53
N ALA A 370 0.64 11.39 -15.72
CA ALA A 370 1.44 10.79 -14.67
C ALA A 370 2.08 11.84 -13.76
N GLY A 371 2.49 12.98 -14.32
CA GLY A 371 3.20 14.04 -13.60
C GLY A 371 4.50 13.55 -12.97
N GLU A 372 4.71 13.91 -11.71
CA GLU A 372 5.88 13.49 -10.91
C GLU A 372 5.99 11.96 -10.72
N ASP A 373 4.90 11.22 -10.89
CA ASP A 373 4.86 9.77 -10.65
C ASP A 373 5.23 8.92 -11.87
N ILE A 374 5.69 9.53 -12.96
CA ILE A 374 6.03 8.81 -14.20
C ILE A 374 7.13 7.77 -13.98
N GLU A 375 8.13 8.04 -13.14
CA GLU A 375 9.22 7.09 -12.87
C GLU A 375 8.72 5.86 -12.09
N ASP A 376 7.84 6.09 -11.11
CA ASP A 376 7.19 5.01 -10.37
C ASP A 376 6.23 4.21 -11.28
N LEU A 377 5.53 4.87 -12.20
CA LEU A 377 4.72 4.21 -13.22
C LEU A 377 5.57 3.31 -14.12
N MET A 378 6.71 3.79 -14.61
CA MET A 378 7.62 2.99 -15.43
C MET A 378 8.20 1.81 -14.64
N THR A 379 8.51 2.03 -13.36
CA THR A 379 8.95 0.96 -12.44
C THR A 379 7.88 -0.12 -12.30
N LEU A 380 6.61 0.27 -12.09
CA LEU A 380 5.48 -0.67 -12.02
C LEU A 380 5.32 -1.46 -13.33
N VAL A 381 5.35 -0.79 -14.49
CA VAL A 381 5.16 -1.45 -15.78
C VAL A 381 6.31 -2.42 -16.08
N ARG A 382 7.55 -2.05 -15.79
CA ARG A 382 8.69 -2.98 -15.93
C ARG A 382 8.54 -4.21 -15.03
N ALA A 383 8.10 -4.01 -13.80
CA ALA A 383 7.85 -5.10 -12.86
C ALA A 383 6.72 -6.04 -13.33
N ASP A 384 5.77 -5.54 -14.12
CA ASP A 384 4.65 -6.30 -14.71
C ASP A 384 5.07 -7.19 -15.91
N ILE A 385 6.24 -6.95 -16.50
CA ILE A 385 6.75 -7.77 -17.62
C ILE A 385 7.21 -9.13 -17.10
N THR A 386 6.26 -10.04 -16.92
CA THR A 386 6.52 -11.43 -16.49
C THR A 386 6.40 -12.37 -17.69
N SER A 387 7.53 -12.91 -18.15
CA SER A 387 7.54 -13.92 -19.22
C SER A 387 8.52 -15.04 -18.88
N ARG A 388 8.16 -16.27 -19.26
CA ARG A 388 9.04 -17.44 -19.15
C ARG A 388 10.16 -17.45 -20.19
N ASN A 389 10.04 -16.63 -21.24
CA ASN A 389 11.06 -16.48 -22.27
C ASN A 389 11.94 -15.26 -21.95
N PRO A 390 13.22 -15.46 -21.55
CA PRO A 390 14.12 -14.37 -21.18
C PRO A 390 14.40 -13.39 -22.33
N ASN A 391 14.54 -13.90 -23.56
CA ASN A 391 14.80 -13.06 -24.73
C ASN A 391 13.63 -12.10 -25.01
N ARG A 392 12.39 -12.56 -24.78
CA ARG A 392 11.21 -11.70 -24.90
C ARG A 392 11.23 -10.62 -23.83
N VAL A 393 11.53 -10.96 -22.57
CA VAL A 393 11.66 -9.97 -21.48
C VAL A 393 12.71 -8.92 -21.83
N GLN A 394 13.90 -9.34 -22.24
CA GLN A 394 15.00 -8.45 -22.61
C GLN A 394 14.59 -7.46 -23.72
N ARG A 395 13.92 -7.95 -24.77
CA ARG A 395 13.45 -7.12 -25.88
C ARG A 395 12.45 -6.06 -25.43
N TYR A 396 11.49 -6.44 -24.58
CA TYR A 396 10.52 -5.48 -24.04
C TYR A 396 11.22 -4.44 -23.15
N LEU A 397 12.14 -4.85 -22.28
CA LEU A 397 12.89 -3.91 -21.44
C LEU A 397 13.70 -2.92 -22.27
N GLN A 398 14.40 -3.38 -23.33
CA GLN A 398 15.12 -2.50 -24.25
C GLN A 398 14.20 -1.51 -24.97
N ALA A 399 12.99 -1.93 -25.34
CA ALA A 399 12.03 -1.02 -25.94
C ALA A 399 11.57 0.06 -24.95
N PHE A 400 11.37 -0.29 -23.68
CA PHE A 400 11.08 0.67 -22.62
C PHE A 400 12.22 1.66 -22.40
N ASP A 401 13.48 1.24 -22.51
CA ASP A 401 14.62 2.16 -22.41
C ASP A 401 14.59 3.22 -23.53
N SER A 402 14.15 2.85 -24.74
CA SER A 402 13.93 3.81 -25.83
C SER A 402 12.78 4.77 -25.55
N VAL A 403 11.68 4.27 -24.95
CA VAL A 403 10.54 5.11 -24.55
C VAL A 403 10.96 6.13 -23.47
N GLU A 404 11.76 5.73 -22.48
CA GLU A 404 12.23 6.64 -21.44
C GLU A 404 13.17 7.73 -21.97
N LYS A 405 14.01 7.41 -22.95
CA LYS A 405 14.82 8.43 -23.64
C LYS A 405 13.93 9.47 -24.30
N LYS A 406 12.90 9.04 -25.03
CA LYS A 406 11.92 9.96 -25.62
C LYS A 406 11.16 10.76 -24.56
N PHE A 407 10.83 10.18 -23.41
CA PHE A 407 10.24 10.92 -22.30
C PHE A 407 11.18 12.04 -21.82
N ALA A 408 12.47 11.76 -21.66
CA ALA A 408 13.45 12.77 -21.26
C ALA A 408 13.59 13.89 -22.31
N GLU A 409 13.59 13.54 -23.59
CA GLU A 409 13.65 14.50 -24.71
C GLU A 409 12.42 15.42 -24.75
N VAL A 410 11.21 14.83 -24.67
CA VAL A 410 9.95 15.60 -24.69
C VAL A 410 9.80 16.44 -23.41
N GLU A 411 10.16 15.89 -22.25
CA GLU A 411 10.09 16.63 -20.99
C GLU A 411 11.07 17.82 -20.95
N ALA A 412 12.29 17.65 -21.45
CA ALA A 412 13.27 18.73 -21.52
C ALA A 412 12.82 19.88 -22.45
N LYS A 413 12.00 19.56 -23.45
CA LYS A 413 11.44 20.54 -24.38
C LYS A 413 10.20 21.22 -23.82
N ASP A 414 9.24 20.43 -23.35
CA ASP A 414 7.86 20.90 -23.12
C ASP A 414 7.49 21.04 -21.63
N HIS A 415 8.33 20.57 -20.70
CA HIS A 415 8.18 20.67 -19.24
C HIS A 415 6.78 20.27 -18.73
N LEU A 416 6.34 19.06 -19.09
CA LEU A 416 4.94 18.63 -18.95
C LEU A 416 4.63 17.96 -17.61
N ARG A 417 5.63 17.41 -16.89
CA ARG A 417 5.39 16.81 -15.56
C ARG A 417 4.85 17.84 -14.57
N ASN A 418 5.37 19.06 -14.66
CA ASN A 418 4.97 20.22 -13.87
C ASN A 418 4.26 21.25 -14.75
N PHE A 419 3.34 20.78 -15.61
CA PHE A 419 2.63 21.64 -16.56
C PHE A 419 1.99 22.83 -15.85
N GLN A 420 2.55 24.02 -16.11
CA GLN A 420 1.92 25.28 -15.78
C GLN A 420 1.24 25.80 -17.04
N PRO A 421 -0.07 26.10 -17.00
CA PRO A 421 -0.75 26.69 -18.13
C PRO A 421 -0.02 27.96 -18.56
N PRO A 422 0.38 28.08 -19.84
CA PRO A 422 1.11 29.25 -20.32
C PRO A 422 0.26 30.53 -20.33
N LEU A 423 -1.06 30.41 -20.15
CA LEU A 423 -1.99 31.52 -19.94
C LEU A 423 -2.73 31.34 -18.61
N ASP A 424 -2.77 32.40 -17.81
CA ASP A 424 -3.57 32.41 -16.60
C ASP A 424 -5.02 32.83 -16.87
N GLY A 425 -5.93 32.55 -15.93
CA GLY A 425 -7.34 32.85 -16.12
C GLY A 425 -7.66 34.35 -16.13
N GLN A 426 -6.86 35.15 -15.43
CA GLN A 426 -7.05 36.60 -15.33
C GLN A 426 -6.63 37.30 -16.61
N GLU A 427 -5.51 36.90 -17.20
CA GLU A 427 -5.06 37.36 -18.50
C GLU A 427 -6.11 37.09 -19.59
N ILE A 428 -6.66 35.87 -19.63
CA ILE A 428 -7.74 35.52 -20.59
C ILE A 428 -8.95 36.46 -20.41
N MET A 429 -9.33 36.73 -19.16
CA MET A 429 -10.46 37.62 -18.84
C MET A 429 -10.20 39.06 -19.31
N GLU A 430 -9.00 39.59 -19.08
CA GLU A 430 -8.62 40.96 -19.44
C GLU A 430 -8.53 41.13 -20.97
N VAL A 431 -7.91 40.19 -21.68
CA VAL A 431 -7.69 40.28 -23.13
C VAL A 431 -8.98 40.06 -23.92
N VAL A 432 -9.80 39.09 -23.51
CA VAL A 432 -11.05 38.76 -24.21
C VAL A 432 -12.21 39.66 -23.74
N GLY A 433 -12.06 40.33 -22.59
CA GLY A 433 -13.10 41.20 -22.02
C GLY A 433 -14.27 40.42 -21.39
N ILE A 434 -13.98 39.28 -20.78
CA ILE A 434 -14.99 38.38 -20.17
C ILE A 434 -14.82 38.23 -18.66
N LYS A 435 -15.91 37.84 -17.99
CA LYS A 435 -15.87 37.43 -16.58
C LYS A 435 -15.47 35.96 -16.45
N ALA A 436 -15.10 35.56 -15.24
CA ALA A 436 -14.84 34.16 -14.92
C ALA A 436 -16.05 33.29 -15.26
N GLY A 437 -15.85 32.22 -16.04
CA GLY A 437 -16.94 31.41 -16.55
C GLY A 437 -16.49 30.31 -17.52
N VAL A 438 -17.44 29.72 -18.22
CA VAL A 438 -17.21 28.56 -19.11
C VAL A 438 -16.30 28.92 -20.29
N ALA A 439 -16.40 30.12 -20.85
CA ALA A 439 -15.53 30.60 -21.93
C ALA A 439 -14.04 30.51 -21.57
N VAL A 440 -13.67 30.96 -20.36
CA VAL A 440 -12.28 30.85 -19.85
C VAL A 440 -11.86 29.38 -19.77
N GLY A 441 -12.74 28.50 -19.30
CA GLY A 441 -12.49 27.05 -19.25
C GLY A 441 -12.23 26.45 -20.64
N ILE A 442 -13.08 26.78 -21.63
CA ILE A 442 -12.95 26.31 -23.02
C ILE A 442 -11.59 26.73 -23.60
N ILE A 443 -11.22 28.00 -23.44
CA ILE A 443 -9.92 28.51 -23.92
C ILE A 443 -8.76 27.76 -23.26
N LYS A 444 -8.78 27.62 -21.93
CA LYS A 444 -7.72 26.91 -21.20
C LYS A 444 -7.61 25.45 -21.60
N ASP A 445 -8.74 24.77 -21.81
CA ASP A 445 -8.78 23.38 -22.23
C ASP A 445 -8.29 23.22 -23.67
N ALA A 446 -8.72 24.10 -24.59
CA ALA A 446 -8.28 24.08 -25.98
C ALA A 446 -6.78 24.33 -26.13
N VAL A 447 -6.23 25.31 -25.39
CA VAL A 447 -4.78 25.56 -25.35
C VAL A 447 -4.04 24.35 -24.82
N ARG A 448 -4.51 23.75 -23.72
CA ARG A 448 -3.89 22.54 -23.15
C ARG A 448 -3.89 21.39 -24.16
N GLU A 449 -5.02 21.08 -24.77
CA GLU A 449 -5.11 20.00 -25.75
C GLU A 449 -4.23 20.27 -26.98
N ALA A 450 -4.14 21.52 -27.44
CA ALA A 450 -3.27 21.88 -28.56
C ALA A 450 -1.78 21.67 -28.23
N ILE A 451 -1.35 21.93 -26.99
CA ILE A 451 0.01 21.63 -26.51
C ILE A 451 0.23 20.12 -26.45
N LEU A 452 -0.71 19.37 -25.86
CA LEU A 452 -0.62 17.91 -25.73
C LEU A 452 -0.65 17.19 -27.09
N ASP A 453 -1.37 17.74 -28.06
CA ASP A 453 -1.40 17.28 -29.45
C ASP A 453 -0.13 17.68 -30.22
N GLY A 454 0.70 18.58 -29.69
CA GLY A 454 1.89 19.11 -30.35
C GLY A 454 1.59 20.13 -31.46
N LYS A 455 0.38 20.70 -31.49
CA LYS A 455 -0.02 21.74 -32.46
C LYS A 455 0.65 23.07 -32.15
N ILE A 456 0.89 23.36 -30.87
CA ILE A 456 1.62 24.54 -30.39
C ILE A 456 2.64 24.14 -29.32
N PRO A 457 3.76 24.87 -29.15
CA PRO A 457 4.66 24.69 -28.04
C PRO A 457 4.03 25.15 -26.71
N ASN A 458 4.58 24.67 -25.58
CA ASN A 458 4.18 25.11 -24.25
C ASN A 458 4.78 26.50 -23.90
N GLU A 459 4.42 27.51 -24.68
CA GLU A 459 4.95 28.88 -24.58
C GLU A 459 3.81 29.89 -24.59
N HIS A 460 3.98 30.97 -23.80
CA HIS A 460 2.97 32.04 -23.67
C HIS A 460 2.55 32.61 -25.02
N ALA A 461 3.50 32.97 -25.89
CA ALA A 461 3.19 33.60 -27.18
C ALA A 461 2.34 32.71 -28.10
N ALA A 462 2.64 31.40 -28.15
CA ALA A 462 1.89 30.47 -28.98
C ALA A 462 0.49 30.20 -28.40
N ALA A 463 0.38 30.08 -27.08
CA ALA A 463 -0.89 29.96 -26.39
C ALA A 463 -1.78 31.21 -26.59
N PHE A 464 -1.19 32.41 -26.52
CA PHE A 464 -1.87 33.68 -26.75
C PHE A 464 -2.40 33.81 -28.18
N ALA A 465 -1.61 33.39 -29.17
CA ALA A 465 -2.03 33.38 -30.57
C ALA A 465 -3.24 32.46 -30.77
N LEU A 466 -3.18 31.23 -30.25
CA LEU A 466 -4.29 30.29 -30.33
C LEU A 466 -5.53 30.78 -29.59
N MET A 467 -5.38 31.34 -28.38
CA MET A 467 -6.48 31.97 -27.65
C MET A 467 -7.17 33.03 -28.51
N THR A 468 -6.40 33.88 -29.19
CA THR A 468 -6.94 34.96 -30.02
C THR A 468 -7.71 34.42 -31.22
N GLU A 469 -7.28 33.30 -31.79
CA GLU A 469 -7.94 32.59 -32.88
C GLU A 469 -9.28 31.97 -32.44
N ILE A 470 -9.32 31.32 -31.27
CA ILE A 470 -10.50 30.56 -30.81
C ILE A 470 -11.47 31.36 -29.94
N LYS A 471 -11.15 32.61 -29.58
CA LYS A 471 -11.93 33.39 -28.60
C LYS A 471 -13.41 33.51 -28.99
N ASP A 472 -13.70 33.73 -30.27
CA ASP A 472 -15.07 33.97 -30.75
C ASP A 472 -15.90 32.67 -30.68
N ASP A 473 -15.28 31.53 -30.99
CA ASP A 473 -15.92 30.22 -30.83
C ASP A 473 -16.11 29.88 -29.34
N ALA A 474 -15.14 30.19 -28.48
CA ALA A 474 -15.27 29.98 -27.05
C ALA A 474 -16.42 30.80 -26.43
N LEU A 475 -16.59 32.05 -26.88
CA LEU A 475 -17.72 32.91 -26.50
C LEU A 475 -19.06 32.33 -26.98
N ARG A 476 -19.11 31.89 -28.24
CA ARG A 476 -20.28 31.23 -28.83
C ARG A 476 -20.69 29.98 -28.04
N ARG A 477 -19.74 29.10 -27.73
CA ARG A 477 -19.95 27.89 -26.92
C ARG A 477 -20.39 28.24 -25.50
N ALA A 478 -19.82 29.27 -24.88
CA ALA A 478 -20.25 29.72 -23.56
C ALA A 478 -21.70 30.22 -23.57
N LYS A 479 -22.13 30.91 -24.62
CA LYS A 479 -23.52 31.31 -24.80
C LYS A 479 -24.47 30.10 -24.89
N LEU A 480 -24.07 29.06 -25.64
CA LEU A 480 -24.83 27.80 -25.69
C LEU A 480 -24.94 27.15 -24.30
N TYR A 481 -23.89 27.21 -23.47
CA TYR A 481 -23.93 26.72 -22.09
C TYR A 481 -24.94 27.51 -21.24
N GLU A 482 -24.96 28.84 -21.37
CA GLU A 482 -25.90 29.71 -20.65
C GLU A 482 -27.36 29.48 -21.07
N GLU A 483 -27.59 29.16 -22.34
CA GLU A 483 -28.94 28.92 -22.88
C GLU A 483 -29.44 27.49 -22.57
N VAL A 484 -28.57 26.49 -22.63
CA VAL A 484 -28.97 25.08 -22.56
C VAL A 484 -28.78 24.49 -21.17
N VAL A 485 -27.62 24.71 -20.54
CA VAL A 485 -27.21 23.98 -19.32
C VAL A 485 -27.53 24.78 -18.06
N LEU A 486 -27.24 26.07 -18.04
CA LEU A 486 -27.45 26.93 -16.86
C LEU A 486 -28.92 26.99 -16.38
N PRO A 487 -29.95 26.97 -17.25
CA PRO A 487 -31.34 27.02 -16.83
C PRO A 487 -31.85 25.69 -16.27
N MET A 488 -31.13 24.58 -16.44
CA MET A 488 -31.61 23.24 -16.07
C MET A 488 -31.93 23.11 -14.57
N ARG A 489 -33.06 22.46 -14.27
CA ARG A 489 -33.55 22.21 -12.90
C ARG A 489 -34.07 20.77 -12.79
N GLY A 490 -34.21 20.28 -11.55
CA GLY A 490 -34.75 18.96 -11.27
C GLY A 490 -33.98 17.84 -11.98
N ASP A 491 -34.72 16.92 -12.59
CA ASP A 491 -34.18 15.73 -13.27
C ASP A 491 -33.28 16.05 -14.46
N GLU A 492 -33.39 17.25 -15.05
CA GLU A 492 -32.52 17.67 -16.15
C GLU A 492 -31.04 17.78 -15.71
N ARG A 493 -30.77 18.02 -14.42
CA ARG A 493 -29.39 18.12 -13.92
C ARG A 493 -28.60 16.83 -14.08
N ARG A 494 -29.24 15.66 -14.22
CA ARG A 494 -28.54 14.38 -14.41
C ARG A 494 -27.79 14.31 -15.75
N VAL A 495 -28.20 15.10 -16.76
CA VAL A 495 -27.57 15.13 -18.09
C VAL A 495 -26.70 16.37 -18.30
N ALA A 496 -26.73 17.33 -17.38
CA ALA A 496 -26.00 18.60 -17.48
C ALA A 496 -24.49 18.41 -17.69
N TYR A 497 -23.89 17.40 -17.05
CA TYR A 497 -22.46 17.11 -17.22
C TYR A 497 -22.14 16.68 -18.66
N ALA A 498 -22.92 15.78 -19.24
CA ALA A 498 -22.70 15.31 -20.61
C ALA A 498 -22.87 16.43 -21.64
N LEU A 499 -23.89 17.27 -21.48
CA LEU A 499 -24.08 18.45 -22.34
C LEU A 499 -22.96 19.47 -22.18
N LYS A 500 -22.46 19.67 -20.95
CA LYS A 500 -21.27 20.50 -20.73
C LYS A 500 -20.06 19.96 -21.49
N GLN A 501 -19.82 18.65 -21.47
CA GLN A 501 -18.70 18.05 -22.22
C GLN A 501 -18.85 18.25 -23.74
N GLU A 502 -20.06 18.04 -24.27
CA GLU A 502 -20.35 18.31 -25.69
C GLU A 502 -20.08 19.77 -26.06
N ILE A 503 -20.51 20.72 -25.22
CA ILE A 503 -20.28 22.15 -25.45
C ILE A 503 -18.79 22.51 -25.41
N MET A 504 -18.03 21.92 -24.49
CA MET A 504 -16.62 22.27 -24.31
C MET A 504 -15.70 21.66 -25.38
N GLY A 505 -15.99 20.47 -25.91
CA GLY A 505 -15.09 19.79 -26.85
C GLY A 505 -15.76 18.95 -27.94
N GLY A 506 -17.09 18.95 -28.01
CA GLY A 506 -17.85 18.26 -29.06
C GLY A 506 -17.87 19.01 -30.38
N ASP A 507 -18.19 18.28 -31.44
CA ASP A 507 -18.41 18.80 -32.78
C ASP A 507 -19.83 19.39 -32.86
N ILE A 508 -19.90 20.72 -32.72
CA ILE A 508 -21.15 21.47 -32.69
C ILE A 508 -21.22 22.36 -33.93
N PRO A 509 -22.33 22.33 -34.69
CA PRO A 509 -22.52 23.19 -35.86
C PRO A 509 -22.16 24.65 -35.58
N GLU A 510 -21.55 25.34 -36.54
CA GLU A 510 -21.16 26.75 -36.39
C GLU A 510 -22.38 27.68 -36.22
N ASP A 511 -23.48 27.38 -36.90
CA ASP A 511 -24.74 28.11 -36.78
C ASP A 511 -25.39 27.90 -35.40
N HIS A 512 -25.80 29.00 -34.76
CA HIS A 512 -26.34 28.99 -33.39
C HIS A 512 -27.65 28.18 -33.27
N GLN A 513 -28.54 28.25 -34.26
CA GLN A 513 -29.82 27.53 -34.22
C GLN A 513 -29.61 26.03 -34.43
N ALA A 514 -28.72 25.66 -35.37
CA ALA A 514 -28.33 24.28 -35.57
C ALA A 514 -27.64 23.69 -34.33
N ALA A 515 -26.78 24.46 -33.67
CA ALA A 515 -26.13 24.07 -32.42
C ALA A 515 -27.13 23.83 -31.29
N LEU A 516 -28.11 24.73 -31.11
CA LEU A 516 -29.18 24.55 -30.13
C LEU A 516 -30.01 23.29 -30.43
N ALA A 517 -30.36 23.07 -31.70
CA ALA A 517 -31.11 21.88 -32.11
C ALA A 517 -30.33 20.58 -31.80
N HIS A 518 -29.04 20.54 -32.09
CA HIS A 518 -28.14 19.42 -31.76
C HIS A 518 -28.13 19.13 -30.25
N LEU A 519 -27.93 20.17 -29.42
CA LEU A 519 -27.87 20.02 -27.97
C LEU A 519 -29.21 19.63 -27.35
N MET A 520 -30.33 20.14 -27.87
CA MET A 520 -31.67 19.74 -27.43
C MET A 520 -32.00 18.29 -27.80
N ALA A 521 -31.57 17.83 -28.98
CA ALA A 521 -31.69 16.43 -29.37
C ALA A 521 -30.85 15.51 -28.47
N LEU A 522 -29.60 15.91 -28.17
CA LEU A 522 -28.72 15.19 -27.25
C LEU A 522 -29.31 15.12 -25.84
N LYS A 523 -29.82 16.25 -25.31
CA LYS A 523 -30.50 16.33 -24.02
C LYS A 523 -31.65 15.33 -23.95
N SER A 524 -32.51 15.33 -24.97
CA SER A 524 -33.69 14.45 -25.02
C SER A 524 -33.29 12.98 -25.01
N ARG A 525 -32.28 12.60 -25.80
CA ARG A 525 -31.75 11.23 -25.85
C ARG A 525 -31.21 10.78 -24.49
N LEU A 526 -30.46 11.64 -23.81
CA LEU A 526 -29.84 11.32 -22.52
C LEU A 526 -30.85 11.25 -21.35
N LEU A 527 -32.00 11.90 -21.47
CA LEU A 527 -33.07 11.83 -20.45
C LEU A 527 -33.94 10.56 -20.57
N VAL A 528 -33.89 9.87 -21.71
CA VAL A 528 -34.63 8.61 -21.91
C VAL A 528 -33.88 7.40 -21.33
N VAL A 529 -32.56 7.55 -21.11
CA VAL A 529 -31.67 6.56 -20.49
C VAL A 529 -31.57 6.81 -18.98
#